data_AF-A0A1S7NZ64-F1
#
_entry.id   AF-A0A1S7NZ64-F1
#
_cell.length_a   1.000
_cell.length_b   1.000
_cell.length_c   1.000
_cell.angle_alpha   90.00
_cell.angle_beta   90.00
_cell.angle_gamma   90.00
#
_symmetry.space_group_name_H-M   'P 1'
#
loop_
_entity.id
_entity.type
_entity.pdbx_description
1 polymer ?
#
loop_
_entity_poly.entity_id
_entity_poly.type
_entity_poly.pdbx_seq_one_letter_code
_entity_poly.pdbx_strand_id
1 'polypeptide(L)' 'MRATMAYSGKNGMVSFTSAGRMISLDRNTVEKRLGGSLNLPKYEDLKAGRLRTDDVGSCRKLM' A
#
# COMPACT_ATOMS: atom_id res chain seq x y z
N MET A 1 6.10 0.90 9.38
CA MET A 1 5.33 0.45 8.19
C MET A 1 4.98 1.67 7.36
N ARG A 2 5.46 1.72 6.12
CA ARG A 2 5.15 2.79 5.15
C ARG A 2 4.03 2.40 4.18
N ALA A 3 3.70 1.11 4.08
CA ALA A 3 2.59 0.59 3.29
C ALA A 3 1.23 1.05 3.83
N THR A 4 0.85 2.31 3.54
CA THR A 4 -0.48 2.86 3.79
C THR A 4 -1.42 2.60 2.61
N MET A 5 -0.90 2.22 1.45
CA MET A 5 -1.66 1.88 0.25
C MET A 5 -1.07 0.66 -0.45
N ALA A 6 -1.89 -0.06 -1.20
CA ALA A 6 -1.46 -1.21 -2.00
C ALA A 6 -2.32 -1.38 -3.26
N TYR A 7 -1.74 -1.95 -4.31
CA TYR A 7 -2.48 -2.34 -5.51
C TYR A 7 -3.27 -3.63 -5.27
N SER A 8 -4.55 -3.63 -5.64
CA SER A 8 -5.45 -4.77 -5.51
C SER A 8 -5.97 -5.17 -6.90
N GLY A 9 -5.41 -6.24 -7.45
CA GLY A 9 -5.74 -6.68 -8.81
C GLY A 9 -5.28 -5.69 -9.89
N LYS A 10 -6.03 -5.62 -11.00
CA LYS A 10 -5.64 -4.85 -12.20
C LYS A 10 -5.90 -3.34 -12.06
N ASN A 11 -7.09 -2.97 -11.57
CA ASN A 11 -7.55 -1.59 -11.47
C ASN A 11 -7.87 -1.15 -10.03
N GLY A 12 -7.78 -2.05 -9.05
CA GLY A 12 -8.08 -1.74 -7.67
C GLY A 12 -6.85 -1.23 -6.92
N MET A 13 -7.12 -0.39 -5.93
CA MET A 13 -6.19 -0.04 -4.87
C MET A 13 -6.90 -0.19 -3.52
N VAL A 14 -6.13 -0.39 -2.47
CA VAL A 14 -6.61 -0.32 -1.09
C VAL A 14 -5.75 0.67 -0.32
N SER A 15 -6.37 1.40 0.59
CA SER A 15 -5.71 2.28 1.55
C SER A 15 -6.05 1.85 2.96
N PHE A 16 -5.08 1.92 3.85
CA PHE A 16 -5.20 1.57 5.26
C PHE A 16 -5.18 2.84 6.09
N THR A 17 -6.23 3.05 6.91
CA THR A 17 -6.25 4.15 7.87
C THR A 17 -5.42 3.81 9.09
N SER A 18 -5.03 4.82 9.87
CA SER A 18 -4.37 4.64 11.16
C SER A 18 -5.20 3.84 12.18
N ALA A 19 -6.53 3.78 11.99
CA ALA A 19 -7.44 2.96 12.78
C ALA A 19 -7.54 1.50 12.28
N GLY A 20 -6.72 1.10 11.31
CA GLY A 20 -6.72 -0.25 10.74
C GLY A 20 -7.88 -0.54 9.78
N ARG A 21 -8.64 0.49 9.35
CA ARG A 21 -9.70 0.30 8.35
C ARG A 21 -9.11 0.25 6.96
N MET A 22 -9.62 -0.67 6.15
CA MET A 22 -9.29 -0.76 4.73
C MET A 22 -10.34 -0.02 3.90
N ILE A 23 -9.87 0.81 2.97
CA ILE A 23 -10.70 1.58 2.04
C ILE A 23 -10.32 1.17 0.62
N SER A 24 -11.30 0.68 -0.15
CA SER A 24 -11.11 0.39 -1.57
C SER A 24 -11.09 1.68 -2.40
N LEU A 25 -10.15 1.77 -3.32
CA LEU A 25 -9.92 2.91 -4.19
C LEU A 25 -9.80 2.43 -5.65
N ASP A 26 -10.14 3.32 -6.58
CA ASP A 26 -9.88 3.11 -8.01
C ASP A 26 -8.47 3.63 -8.36
N ARG A 27 -7.67 2.76 -8.99
CA ARG A 27 -6.28 3.07 -9.36
C ARG A 27 -6.18 4.28 -10.28
N ASN A 28 -7.02 4.33 -11.31
CA ASN A 28 -6.93 5.38 -12.34
C ASN A 28 -7.22 6.75 -11.73
N THR A 29 -8.20 6.81 -10.83
CA THR A 29 -8.55 8.04 -10.10
C THR A 29 -7.40 8.53 -9.25
N VAL A 30 -6.73 7.64 -8.52
CA VAL A 30 -5.59 7.98 -7.66
C VAL A 30 -4.37 8.41 -8.48
N GLU A 31 -3.98 7.64 -9.49
CA GLU A 31 -2.81 7.93 -10.33
C GLU A 31 -3.00 9.23 -11.13
N LYS A 32 -4.22 9.49 -11.65
CA LYS A 32 -4.55 10.75 -12.32
C LYS A 32 -4.43 11.95 -11.38
N ARG A 33 -4.83 11.79 -10.11
CA ARG A 33 -4.75 12.86 -9.10
C ARG A 33 -3.31 13.11 -8.63
N LEU A 34 -2.48 12.08 -8.59
CA LEU A 34 -1.09 12.16 -8.13
C LEU A 34 -0.08 12.39 -9.27
N GLY A 35 -0.53 12.38 -10.52
CA GLY A 35 0.31 12.65 -11.69
C GLY A 35 1.19 11.47 -12.12
N GLY A 36 0.88 10.24 -11.71
CA GLY A 36 1.64 9.06 -12.10
C GLY A 36 1.39 7.82 -11.23
N SER A 37 2.03 6.72 -11.62
CA SER A 37 2.02 5.48 -10.84
C SER A 37 2.88 5.61 -9.59
N LEU A 38 2.43 5.01 -8.50
CA LEU A 38 3.18 4.98 -7.25
C LEU A 38 3.95 3.66 -7.12
N ASN A 39 5.11 3.69 -6.45
CA ASN A 39 5.82 2.47 -6.08
C ASN A 39 5.19 1.81 -4.84
N LEU A 40 4.00 1.24 -5.02
CA LEU A 40 3.26 0.58 -3.95
C LEU A 40 3.33 -0.95 -4.05
N PRO A 41 3.25 -1.67 -2.92
CA PRO A 41 3.18 -3.12 -2.91
C PRO A 41 1.85 -3.63 -3.46
N LYS A 42 1.80 -4.91 -3.83
CA LYS A 42 0.52 -5.58 -4.10
C LYS A 42 -0.11 -6.01 -2.79
N TYR A 43 -1.43 -5.88 -2.71
CA TYR A 43 -2.21 -6.28 -1.54
C TYR A 43 -2.06 -7.77 -1.23
N GLU A 44 -1.96 -8.61 -2.26
CA GLU A 44 -1.72 -10.06 -2.08
C GLU A 44 -0.37 -10.34 -1.41
N ASP A 45 0.67 -9.60 -1.77
CA ASP A 45 2.00 -9.74 -1.16
C ASP A 45 1.96 -9.30 0.32
N LEU A 46 1.27 -8.20 0.62
CA LEU A 46 1.05 -7.76 2.01
C LEU A 46 0.31 -8.81 2.84
N LYS A 47 -0.77 -9.38 2.28
CA LYS A 47 -1.58 -10.41 2.95
C LYS A 47 -0.78 -11.69 3.19
N ALA A 48 0.15 -12.03 2.29
CA ALA A 48 1.05 -13.17 2.41
C ALA A 48 2.26 -12.89 3.34
N GLY A 49 2.37 -11.69 3.93
CA GLY A 49 3.52 -11.30 4.76
C GLY A 49 4.81 -11.04 3.96
N ARG A 50 4.72 -10.94 2.64
CA ARG A 50 5.85 -10.70 1.72
C ARG A 50 6.08 -9.20 1.55
N LEU A 51 6.48 -8.55 2.63
CA LEU A 51 6.80 -7.13 2.63
C LEU A 51 8.15 -6.88 1.94
N ARG A 52 8.23 -5.87 1.07
CA ARG A 52 9.52 -5.40 0.56
C ARG A 52 10.16 -4.50 1.60
N THR A 53 11.48 -4.35 1.55
CA THR A 53 12.24 -3.46 2.42
C THR A 53 11.71 -2.02 2.36
N ASP A 54 11.33 -1.55 1.17
CA ASP A 54 10.77 -0.22 0.96
C ASP A 54 9.40 -0.01 1.64
N ASP A 55 8.63 -1.09 1.82
CA ASP A 55 7.27 -1.05 2.36
C ASP A 55 7.24 -0.94 3.90
N VAL A 56 8.30 -1.41 4.56
CA VAL A 56 8.43 -1.39 6.03
C VAL A 56 9.16 -0.14 6.53
N GLY A 57 10.08 0.41 5.73
CA GLY A 57 10.98 1.50 6.11
C GLY A 57 12.09 1.00 7.04
N SER A 58 12.73 1.90 7.80
CA SER A 58 13.72 1.53 8.80
C SER A 58 13.04 0.77 9.95
N CYS A 59 13.45 -0.48 10.18
CA CYS A 59 13.07 -1.21 11.39
C CYS A 59 13.74 -0.56 12.60
N ARG A 60 12.95 -0.10 13.58
CA ARG A 60 13.46 0.31 14.88
C ARG A 60 13.56 -0.93 15.76
N LYS A 61 14.71 -1.14 16.40
CA LYS A 61 14.84 -2.17 17.43
C LYS A 61 13.87 -1.84 18.56
N LEU A 62 12.96 -2.77 18.86
CA LEU A 62 12.13 -2.68 20.06
C LEU A 62 13.08 -2.87 21.25
N MET A 63 13.23 -1.82 22.07
CA MET A 63 13.98 -1.85 23.32
C MET A 63 13.15 -2.55 24.39
#